data_AF-A0A445M3X8-F1
#
_entry.id   AF-A0A445M3X8-F1
#
_cell.length_a   1.000
_cell.length_b   1.000
_cell.length_c   1.000
_cell.angle_alpha   90.00
_cell.angle_beta   90.00
_cell.angle_gamma   90.00
#
_symmetry.space_group_name_H-M   'P 1'
#
loop_
_entity.id
_entity.type
_entity.pdbx_description
1 polymer ?
#
loop_
_entity_poly.entity_id
_entity_poly.type
_entity_poly.pdbx_seq_one_letter_code
_entity_poly.pdbx_strand_id
1 'polypeptide(L)'
;MAVTVAMLPRWSVFLLFLFVLCSSGAKVVAIDVHAAKRLIQTGSIYLDVRTVEEFKKGHVDAVNVLNIPYMLNTPKGKVKNPDFLKEVSSACNKEDHLILGCQSGVRSLYATADLLSEVS
;
A
#
# COMPACT_ATOMS: atom_id res chain seq x y z
N MET A 1 2.12 52.38 33.60
CA MET A 1 1.73 52.05 32.21
C MET A 1 1.39 50.57 32.16
N ALA A 2 0.09 50.25 32.28
CA ALA A 2 -0.40 48.88 32.21
C ALA A 2 -0.52 48.48 30.73
N VAL A 3 0.16 47.41 30.32
CA VAL A 3 0.06 46.87 28.97
C VAL A 3 -1.10 45.87 28.97
N THR A 4 -2.19 46.26 28.33
CA THR A 4 -3.39 45.45 28.11
C THR A 4 -3.10 44.19 27.29
N VAL A 5 -3.63 43.06 27.75
CA VAL A 5 -3.50 41.71 27.20
C VAL A 5 -4.21 41.59 25.84
N ALA A 6 -3.49 41.19 24.79
CA ALA A 6 -4.11 40.74 23.55
C ALA A 6 -4.56 39.28 23.70
N MET A 7 -5.85 39.09 24.03
CA MET A 7 -6.47 37.77 24.03
C MET A 7 -6.66 37.29 22.59
N LEU A 8 -5.91 36.28 22.18
CA LEU A 8 -6.13 35.61 20.90
C LEU A 8 -7.49 34.88 20.93
N PRO A 9 -8.28 34.93 19.84
CA PRO A 9 -9.64 34.38 19.82
C PRO A 9 -9.64 32.86 20.02
N ARG A 10 -10.43 32.39 20.98
CA ARG A 10 -10.55 30.99 21.45
C ARG A 10 -11.04 29.99 20.40
N TRP A 11 -11.41 30.43 19.19
CA TRP A 11 -11.84 29.56 18.10
C TRP A 11 -10.65 28.95 17.34
N SER A 12 -9.53 29.67 17.22
CA SER A 12 -8.41 29.25 16.36
C SER A 12 -7.62 28.03 16.86
N VAL A 13 -7.89 27.55 18.07
CA VAL A 13 -7.27 26.32 18.61
C VAL A 13 -8.11 25.07 18.32
N PHE A 14 -9.39 25.23 18.00
CA PHE A 14 -10.31 24.08 17.77
C PHE A 14 -10.11 23.42 16.38
N LEU A 15 -9.62 24.17 15.39
CA LEU A 15 -9.36 23.67 14.04
C LEU A 15 -8.01 22.94 13.90
N LEU A 16 -7.07 23.17 14.81
CA LEU A 16 -5.76 22.51 14.77
C LEU A 16 -5.78 21.12 15.45
N PHE A 17 -6.78 20.85 16.29
CA PHE A 17 -6.90 19.59 17.03
C PHE A 17 -7.52 18.44 16.22
N LEU A 18 -8.15 18.73 15.07
CA LEU A 18 -8.77 17.73 14.22
C LEU A 18 -7.78 17.01 13.28
N PHE A 19 -6.56 17.52 13.14
CA PHE A 19 -5.59 17.04 12.15
C PHE A 19 -4.60 15.98 12.68
N VAL A 20 -4.58 15.72 13.99
CA VAL A 20 -3.40 15.11 14.65
C VAL A 20 -3.54 13.63 15.01
N LEU A 21 -4.71 13.00 14.95
CA LEU A 21 -4.88 11.63 15.47
C LEU A 21 -5.62 10.71 14.50
N CYS A 22 -4.99 10.35 13.39
CA CYS A 22 -5.28 9.08 12.73
C CYS A 22 -3.97 8.40 12.33
N SER A 23 -3.21 7.95 13.33
CA SER A 23 -2.18 6.95 13.08
C SER A 23 -2.88 5.59 13.03
N SER A 24 -3.40 5.23 11.85
CA SER A 24 -3.91 3.90 11.59
C SER A 24 -2.71 2.96 11.50
N GLY A 25 -2.40 2.25 12.58
CA GLY A 25 -1.37 1.22 12.57
C GLY A 25 -1.63 0.23 11.43
N ALA A 26 -0.65 0.07 10.54
CA ALA A 26 -0.79 -0.75 9.34
C ALA A 26 -0.98 -2.22 9.74
N LYS A 27 -2.20 -2.74 9.55
CA LYS A 27 -2.57 -4.11 9.91
C LYS A 27 -2.68 -4.95 8.65
N VAL A 28 -1.77 -5.91 8.49
CA VAL A 28 -1.84 -6.88 7.37
C VAL A 28 -2.85 -7.95 7.70
N VAL A 29 -3.81 -8.13 6.80
CA VAL A 29 -4.86 -9.14 6.94
C VAL A 29 -4.85 -10.01 5.69
N ALA A 30 -4.63 -11.31 5.87
CA ALA A 30 -4.88 -12.28 4.82
C ALA A 30 -6.40 -12.41 4.63
N ILE A 31 -6.86 -12.29 3.38
CA ILE A 31 -8.28 -12.30 3.02
C ILE A 31 -8.57 -13.45 2.05
N ASP A 32 -9.80 -13.95 2.07
CA ASP A 32 -10.24 -14.94 1.09
C ASP A 32 -10.56 -14.29 -0.27
N VAL A 33 -10.72 -15.12 -1.30
CA VAL A 33 -10.93 -14.66 -2.68
C VAL A 33 -12.21 -13.83 -2.87
N HIS A 34 -13.28 -14.10 -2.11
CA HIS A 34 -14.51 -13.34 -2.22
C HIS A 34 -14.37 -11.95 -1.58
N ALA A 35 -13.68 -11.87 -0.44
CA ALA A 35 -13.32 -10.59 0.16
C ALA A 35 -12.42 -9.77 -0.77
N ALA A 36 -11.39 -10.38 -1.36
CA ALA A 36 -10.53 -9.73 -2.35
C ALA A 36 -11.34 -9.19 -3.54
N LYS A 37 -12.23 -10.02 -4.13
CA LYS A 37 -13.10 -9.61 -5.25
C LYS A 37 -13.94 -8.38 -4.90
N ARG A 38 -14.55 -8.35 -3.71
CA ARG A 38 -15.36 -7.20 -3.27
C ARG A 38 -14.51 -5.94 -3.14
N LEU A 39 -13.34 -6.05 -2.51
CA LEU A 39 -12.46 -4.89 -2.30
C LEU A 39 -11.93 -4.31 -3.62
N ILE A 40 -11.57 -5.18 -4.57
CA ILE A 40 -11.21 -4.77 -5.94
C ILE A 40 -12.36 -4.02 -6.60
N GLN A 41 -13.59 -4.53 -6.50
CA GLN A 41 -14.78 -3.88 -7.06
C GLN A 41 -15.10 -2.53 -6.41
N THR A 42 -14.73 -2.34 -5.14
CA THR A 42 -14.88 -1.06 -4.43
C THR A 42 -13.72 -0.09 -4.66
N GLY A 43 -12.75 -0.43 -5.51
CA GLY A 43 -11.71 0.48 -5.98
C GLY A 43 -10.31 0.25 -5.39
N SER A 44 -10.10 -0.79 -4.59
CA SER A 44 -8.74 -1.16 -4.12
C SER A 44 -7.84 -1.53 -5.30
N ILE A 45 -6.54 -1.20 -5.18
CA ILE A 45 -5.54 -1.55 -6.19
C ILE A 45 -5.12 -3.00 -5.96
N TYR A 46 -5.27 -3.83 -6.99
CA TYR A 46 -4.71 -5.18 -6.98
C TYR A 46 -3.27 -5.14 -7.47
N LEU A 47 -2.32 -5.33 -6.55
CA LEU A 47 -0.90 -5.40 -6.85
C LEU A 47 -0.48 -6.87 -7.03
N ASP A 48 -0.31 -7.26 -8.30
CA ASP A 48 0.18 -8.58 -8.66
C ASP A 48 1.72 -8.61 -8.56
N VAL A 49 2.23 -9.33 -7.58
CA VAL A 49 3.68 -9.41 -7.31
C VAL A 49 4.38 -10.57 -8.03
N ARG A 50 3.69 -11.24 -8.96
CA ARG A 50 4.27 -12.29 -9.80
C ARG A 50 5.22 -11.70 -10.83
N THR A 51 5.98 -12.57 -11.52
CA THR A 51 6.85 -12.11 -12.61
C THR A 51 6.01 -11.60 -13.77
N VAL A 52 6.61 -10.73 -14.60
CA VAL A 52 5.94 -10.15 -15.78
C VAL A 52 5.43 -11.25 -16.73
N GLU A 53 6.16 -12.36 -16.85
CA GLU A 53 5.77 -13.48 -17.69
C GLU A 53 4.54 -14.23 -17.14
N GLU A 54 4.43 -14.37 -15.82
CA GLU A 54 3.25 -14.95 -15.18
C GLU A 54 2.02 -14.05 -15.39
N PHE A 55 2.20 -12.73 -15.26
CA PHE A 55 1.13 -11.75 -15.45
C PHE A 55 0.61 -11.69 -16.89
N LYS A 56 1.53 -11.72 -17.88
CA LYS A 56 1.19 -11.72 -19.32
C LYS A 56 0.43 -12.97 -19.77
N LYS A 57 0.64 -14.12 -19.11
CA LYS A 57 -0.10 -15.35 -19.38
C LYS A 57 -1.56 -15.28 -18.91
N GLY A 58 -1.85 -14.38 -17.96
CA GLY A 58 -3.17 -14.19 -17.40
C GLY A 58 -3.08 -13.53 -16.02
N HIS A 59 -4.02 -12.64 -15.76
CA HIS A 59 -4.12 -11.90 -14.51
C HIS A 59 -5.58 -11.60 -14.18
N VAL A 60 -5.80 -11.10 -12.97
CA VAL A 60 -7.13 -10.70 -12.51
C VAL A 60 -7.63 -9.55 -13.37
N ASP A 61 -8.85 -9.69 -13.90
CA ASP A 61 -9.55 -8.62 -14.60
C ASP A 61 -10.11 -7.63 -13.57
N ALA A 62 -9.49 -6.47 -13.46
CA ALA A 62 -9.80 -5.43 -12.48
C ALA A 62 -9.49 -4.05 -13.07
N VAL A 63 -10.24 -3.03 -12.62
CA VAL A 63 -10.05 -1.64 -13.07
C VAL A 63 -8.67 -1.11 -12.67
N ASN A 64 -8.25 -1.41 -11.44
CA ASN A 64 -6.98 -0.95 -10.86
C ASN A 64 -6.07 -2.15 -10.59
N VAL A 65 -5.41 -2.65 -11.64
CA VAL A 65 -4.42 -3.74 -11.54
C VAL A 65 -3.02 -3.24 -11.91
N LEU A 66 -2.04 -3.55 -11.06
CA LEU A 66 -0.64 -3.24 -11.28
C LEU A 66 0.19 -4.51 -11.18
N ASN A 67 1.21 -4.66 -12.03
CA ASN A 67 2.19 -5.73 -11.89
C ASN A 67 3.55 -5.16 -11.54
N ILE A 68 4.00 -5.41 -10.32
CA ILE A 68 5.33 -5.04 -9.83
C ILE A 68 5.95 -6.30 -9.25
N PRO A 69 6.83 -7.00 -9.99
CA PRO A 69 7.37 -8.28 -9.55
C PRO A 69 8.17 -8.17 -8.25
N TYR A 70 7.82 -8.99 -7.26
CA TYR A 70 8.64 -9.11 -6.06
C TYR A 70 9.92 -9.92 -6.30
N MET A 71 9.87 -10.83 -7.28
CA MET A 71 10.99 -11.65 -7.72
C MET A 71 11.16 -11.50 -9.22
N LEU A 72 12.41 -11.44 -9.69
CA LEU A 72 12.78 -11.38 -11.09
C LEU A 72 13.34 -12.72 -11.55
N ASN A 73 13.02 -13.11 -12.78
CA ASN A 73 13.63 -14.28 -13.42
C ASN A 73 15.00 -13.89 -13.96
N THR A 74 16.03 -14.64 -13.61
CA THR A 74 17.39 -14.51 -14.16
C THR A 74 17.86 -15.86 -14.70
N PRO A 75 18.92 -15.89 -15.53
CA PRO A 75 19.50 -17.16 -15.99
C PRO A 75 19.98 -18.07 -14.84
N LYS A 76 20.27 -17.50 -13.66
CA LYS A 76 20.71 -18.22 -12.46
C LYS A 76 19.56 -18.60 -11.52
N GLY A 77 18.31 -18.32 -11.90
CA GLY A 77 17.12 -18.56 -11.09
C GLY A 77 16.40 -17.27 -10.69
N LYS A 78 15.48 -17.38 -9.73
CA LYS A 78 14.70 -16.24 -9.23
C LYS A 78 15.48 -15.47 -8.18
N VAL A 79 15.59 -14.16 -8.35
CA VAL A 79 16.20 -13.24 -7.38
C VAL A 79 15.17 -12.23 -6.90
N LYS A 80 15.32 -11.72 -5.66
CA LYS A 80 14.47 -10.64 -5.16
C LYS A 80 14.68 -9.39 -6.01
N ASN A 81 13.59 -8.69 -6.34
CA ASN A 81 13.66 -7.42 -7.05
C ASN A 81 14.22 -6.35 -6.09
N PRO A 82 15.44 -5.81 -6.33
CA PRO A 82 16.01 -4.78 -5.45
C PRO A 82 15.24 -3.45 -5.52
N ASP A 83 14.54 -3.20 -6.63
CA ASP A 83 13.81 -1.96 -6.87
C ASP A 83 12.34 -2.03 -6.45
N PHE A 84 11.88 -3.15 -5.86
CA PHE A 84 10.47 -3.39 -5.54
C PHE A 84 9.80 -2.24 -4.78
N LEU A 85 10.40 -1.78 -3.67
CA LEU A 85 9.83 -0.70 -2.84
C LEU A 85 9.81 0.65 -3.59
N LYS A 86 10.81 0.90 -4.42
CA LYS A 86 10.90 2.10 -5.24
C LYS A 86 9.83 2.10 -6.34
N GLU A 87 9.64 0.96 -6.99
CA GLU A 87 8.61 0.80 -8.02
C GLU A 87 7.20 0.95 -7.42
N VAL A 88 6.93 0.34 -6.26
CA VAL A 88 5.65 0.50 -5.56
C VAL A 88 5.40 1.95 -5.15
N SER A 89 6.38 2.61 -4.53
CA SER A 89 6.22 4.02 -4.10
C SER A 89 6.11 5.01 -5.27
N SER A 90 6.61 4.64 -6.45
CA SER A 90 6.43 5.45 -7.67
C SER A 90 5.05 5.28 -8.29
N ALA A 91 4.38 4.15 -8.04
CA ALA A 91 3.11 3.79 -8.64
C ALA A 91 1.90 3.96 -7.69
N CYS A 92 2.12 3.95 -6.38
CA CYS A 92 1.09 3.97 -5.34
C CYS A 92 1.42 5.03 -4.26
N ASN A 93 0.38 5.65 -3.71
CA ASN A 93 0.45 6.52 -2.54
C ASN A 93 0.37 5.71 -1.25
N LYS A 94 0.78 6.31 -0.12
CA LYS A 94 0.74 5.65 1.20
C LYS A 94 -0.69 5.40 1.69
N GLU A 95 -1.63 6.18 1.19
CA GLU A 95 -3.05 6.14 1.53
C GLU A 95 -3.83 5.16 0.63
N ASP A 96 -3.19 4.60 -0.41
CA ASP A 96 -3.84 3.68 -1.32
C ASP A 96 -4.16 2.34 -0.63
N HIS A 97 -5.37 1.84 -0.86
CA HIS A 97 -5.79 0.53 -0.37
C HIS A 97 -5.28 -0.56 -1.31
N LEU A 98 -4.18 -1.20 -0.93
CA LEU A 98 -3.53 -2.25 -1.72
C LEU A 98 -4.02 -3.66 -1.33
N ILE A 99 -4.23 -4.51 -2.33
CA ILE A 99 -4.39 -5.95 -2.18
C ILE A 99 -3.25 -6.61 -2.92
N LEU A 100 -2.36 -7.29 -2.20
CA LEU A 100 -1.22 -7.97 -2.80
C LEU A 100 -1.56 -9.42 -3.13
N GLY A 101 -1.36 -9.79 -4.40
CA GLY A 101 -1.64 -11.12 -4.90
C GLY A 101 -0.42 -11.81 -5.49
N CYS A 102 -0.28 -13.11 -5.24
CA CYS A 102 0.64 -13.97 -5.98
C CYS A 102 0.02 -15.36 -6.18
N GLN A 103 0.76 -16.28 -6.80
CA GLN A 103 0.24 -17.62 -7.13
C GLN A 103 -0.19 -18.44 -5.89
N SER A 104 0.60 -18.42 -4.81
CA SER A 104 0.41 -19.29 -3.63
C SER A 104 0.25 -18.54 -2.30
N GLY A 105 0.32 -17.21 -2.30
CA GLY A 105 0.27 -16.36 -1.11
C GLY A 105 1.63 -16.05 -0.45
N VAL A 106 2.65 -16.90 -0.64
CA VAL A 106 3.95 -16.73 0.06
C VAL A 106 4.69 -15.46 -0.37
N ARG A 107 4.77 -15.19 -1.69
CA ARG A 107 5.47 -13.99 -2.21
C ARG A 107 4.77 -12.70 -1.79
N SER A 108 3.44 -12.68 -1.84
CA SER A 108 2.66 -11.52 -1.41
C SER A 108 2.80 -11.27 0.09
N LEU A 109 2.92 -12.31 0.92
CA LEU A 109 3.19 -12.16 2.35
C LEU A 109 4.54 -11.47 2.61
N TYR A 110 5.61 -11.91 1.95
CA TYR A 110 6.93 -11.27 2.08
C TYR A 110 6.97 -9.84 1.53
N ALA A 111 6.36 -9.62 0.36
CA ALA A 111 6.22 -8.29 -0.22
C ALA A 111 5.49 -7.34 0.73
N THR A 112 4.42 -7.82 1.38
CA THR A 112 3.68 -7.01 2.34
C THR A 112 4.52 -6.70 3.59
N ALA A 113 5.29 -7.66 4.10
CA ALA A 113 6.19 -7.43 5.24
C ALA A 113 7.24 -6.36 4.93
N ASP A 114 7.83 -6.39 3.73
CA ASP A 114 8.79 -5.37 3.30
C ASP A 114 8.12 -3.98 3.19
N LEU A 115 6.92 -3.90 2.61
CA LEU A 115 6.17 -2.64 2.52
C LEU A 115 5.85 -2.05 3.89
N LEU A 116 5.51 -2.88 4.87
CA LEU A 116 5.30 -2.40 6.24
C LEU A 116 6.59 -1.91 6.89
N SER A 117 7.72 -2.58 6.63
CA SER A 117 9.01 -2.20 7.21
C SER A 117 9.51 -0.84 6.71
N GLU A 118 9.10 -0.43 5.50
CA GLU A 118 9.43 0.87 4.91
C GLU A 118 8.60 2.02 5.52
N VAL A 119 7.40 1.73 6.03
CA VAL A 119 6.46 2.72 6.58
C VAL A 119 6.65 2.90 8.10
N SER A 120 7.53 2.11 8.72
CA SER A 120 7.89 2.17 10.14
C SER A 120 8.98 3.19 10.41
#